data_AF-A0A947BZ26-F1
#
_entry.id   AF-A0A947BZ26-F1
#
_cell.length_a   1.000
_cell.length_b   1.000
_cell.length_c   1.000
_cell.angle_alpha   90.00
_cell.angle_beta   90.00
_cell.angle_gamma   90.00
#
_symmetry.space_group_name_H-M   'P 1'
#
loop_
_entity.id
_entity.type
_entity.pdbx_description
1 polymer ?
#
loop_
_entity_poly.entity_id
_entity_poly.type
_entity_poly.pdbx_seq_one_letter_code
_entity_poly.pdbx_strand_id
1 'polypeptide(L)'
;MARSAACLTIMLSIAGCGGSGEDTNSVLSLDTGELVETTVTGSVGDGPIINGRVVITNASGQVLATQRSDAQANYRIQLNSGRNEFPLLVSVADGTDVVTGDAPSFELLSAILQPEGEQVVNLNPFGTLTVKIAQRMEGGLSSANVGLAASAVRRHLGFGIDARTMGNPMFIVMDEQNAASVVRSSEALGEAVRRSFATSLSTGQFGSEDEVIDAISADLTDGVLDGLGSEGADPRLSATMSIVSAQVMLEVLVNRLEVGGAVATQSLDSAIQQVTDGNLSVPLTNTLAVTDSMLSQARVV
;
A
#
# COMPACT_ATOMS: atom_id res chain seq x y z
N MET A 1 -46.85 49.88 29.77
CA MET A 1 -45.68 49.54 30.62
C MET A 1 -44.43 50.11 29.95
N ALA A 2 -43.56 50.73 30.76
CA ALA A 2 -42.18 51.23 30.55
C ALA A 2 -41.48 51.02 29.18
N ARG A 3 -40.56 51.84 28.68
CA ARG A 3 -39.92 53.14 28.99
C ARG A 3 -39.06 53.48 27.75
N SER A 4 -38.85 54.75 27.45
CA SER A 4 -37.92 55.28 26.43
C SER A 4 -36.44 54.95 26.69
N ALA A 5 -35.62 54.88 25.63
CA ALA A 5 -34.25 55.43 25.49
C ALA A 5 -33.66 54.92 24.14
N ALA A 6 -33.39 55.72 23.10
CA ALA A 6 -32.44 56.84 22.93
C ALA A 6 -30.95 56.39 22.91
N CYS A 7 -30.32 56.65 21.76
CA CYS A 7 -28.90 56.49 21.42
C CYS A 7 -27.93 56.97 22.50
N LEU A 8 -26.76 56.32 22.59
CA LEU A 8 -25.54 57.00 23.02
C LEU A 8 -24.30 56.46 22.28
N THR A 9 -23.79 57.29 21.39
CA THR A 9 -22.46 57.22 20.77
C THR A 9 -21.40 57.48 21.85
N ILE A 10 -20.35 56.66 21.91
CA ILE A 10 -19.16 56.96 22.73
C ILE A 10 -17.95 57.08 21.80
N MET A 11 -17.53 58.33 21.58
CA MET A 11 -16.16 58.69 21.20
C MET A 11 -15.31 58.72 22.47
N LEU A 12 -14.17 58.02 22.50
CA LEU A 12 -13.09 58.31 23.44
C LEU A 12 -11.84 58.69 22.66
N SER A 13 -11.40 59.93 22.86
CA SER A 13 -10.17 60.52 22.36
C SER A 13 -9.01 60.37 23.36
N ILE A 14 -7.81 60.48 22.78
CA ILE A 14 -6.46 60.13 23.27
C ILE A 14 -5.84 61.22 24.17
N ALA A 15 -5.00 60.80 25.13
CA ALA A 15 -3.68 61.35 25.53
C ALA A 15 -3.19 60.51 26.75
N GLY A 16 -1.94 60.05 26.92
CA GLY A 16 -0.63 60.35 26.36
C GLY A 16 0.38 60.45 27.52
N CYS A 17 1.29 59.48 27.68
CA CYS A 17 2.55 59.51 28.49
C CYS A 17 3.20 58.13 28.30
N GLY A 18 4.37 57.88 27.71
CA GLY A 18 5.66 58.55 27.85
C GLY A 18 6.65 57.52 28.45
N GLY A 19 7.53 56.90 27.64
CA GLY A 19 8.62 56.06 28.16
C GLY A 19 9.01 54.83 27.34
N SER A 20 9.98 55.02 26.44
CA SER A 20 11.08 54.11 26.03
C SER A 20 10.90 52.58 26.07
N GLY A 21 10.99 51.97 24.89
CA GLY A 21 11.91 50.86 24.61
C GLY A 21 11.42 49.44 24.93
N GLU A 22 10.80 48.80 23.94
CA GLU A 22 11.18 47.49 23.37
C GLU A 22 10.10 47.09 22.36
N ASP A 23 10.50 46.96 21.09
CA ASP A 23 9.64 46.51 20.00
C ASP A 23 9.19 45.07 20.26
N THR A 24 8.06 44.91 20.94
CA THR A 24 7.30 43.67 20.89
C THR A 24 6.54 43.65 19.57
N ASN A 25 7.25 43.22 18.53
CA ASN A 25 6.63 42.65 17.35
C ASN A 25 5.80 41.45 17.81
N SER A 26 4.54 41.70 18.15
CA SER A 26 3.48 40.70 18.15
C SER A 26 3.27 40.26 16.70
N VAL A 27 4.21 39.44 16.21
CA VAL A 27 4.02 38.64 15.02
C VAL A 27 2.84 37.74 15.36
N LEU A 28 1.71 37.96 14.68
CA LEU A 28 0.74 36.90 14.44
C LEU A 28 1.54 35.73 13.85
N SER A 29 1.95 34.80 14.71
CA SER A 29 2.50 33.52 14.29
C SER A 29 1.34 32.80 13.61
N LEU A 30 1.20 33.06 12.31
CA LEU A 30 0.63 32.08 11.42
C LEU A 30 1.41 30.81 11.69
N ASP A 31 0.73 29.79 12.19
CA ASP A 31 1.24 28.43 12.29
C ASP A 31 1.54 27.96 10.85
N THR A 32 2.66 28.42 10.30
CA THR A 32 3.30 27.79 9.17
C THR A 32 3.91 26.53 9.76
N GLY A 33 3.06 25.51 9.89
CA GLY A 33 3.43 24.23 10.48
C GLY A 33 4.79 23.79 9.94
N GLU A 34 5.68 23.44 10.86
CA GLU A 34 7.06 23.10 10.54
C GLU A 34 7.08 22.01 9.46
N LEU A 35 7.60 22.37 8.28
CA LEU A 35 7.78 21.43 7.19
C LEU A 35 8.95 20.51 7.53
N VAL A 36 8.74 19.23 7.29
CA VAL A 36 9.70 18.18 7.56
C VAL A 36 10.11 17.50 6.28
N GLU A 37 11.42 17.37 6.07
CA GLU A 37 11.97 16.68 4.91
C GLU A 37 11.86 15.17 5.13
N THR A 38 11.23 14.48 4.18
CA THR A 38 11.13 13.02 4.15
C THR A 38 11.61 12.54 2.78
N THR A 39 12.53 11.57 2.78
CA THR A 39 12.94 10.88 1.56
C THR A 39 12.25 9.53 1.52
N VAL A 40 11.50 9.28 0.46
CA VAL A 40 10.78 8.03 0.24
C VAL A 40 11.43 7.30 -0.91
N THR A 41 11.78 6.04 -0.68
CA THR A 41 12.33 5.12 -1.67
C THR A 41 11.49 3.87 -1.71
N GLY A 42 11.51 3.14 -2.82
CA GLY A 42 10.88 1.83 -2.89
C GLY A 42 10.82 1.30 -4.29
N SER A 43 10.21 0.13 -4.43
CA SER A 43 9.91 -0.51 -5.71
C SER A 43 8.40 -0.59 -5.96
N VAL A 44 8.02 -0.75 -7.23
CA VAL A 44 6.63 -0.85 -7.67
C VAL A 44 6.41 -2.18 -8.36
N GLY A 45 5.44 -2.99 -7.91
CA GLY A 45 5.09 -4.20 -8.63
C GLY A 45 4.32 -5.28 -7.89
N ASP A 46 3.38 -5.91 -8.61
CA ASP A 46 2.99 -7.31 -8.44
C ASP A 46 3.86 -8.23 -9.31
N GLY A 47 4.16 -7.79 -10.53
CA GLY A 47 5.46 -7.92 -11.19
C GLY A 47 6.10 -6.53 -11.32
N PRO A 48 7.40 -6.38 -11.62
CA PRO A 48 8.03 -5.05 -11.67
C PRO A 48 7.30 -4.12 -12.64
N ILE A 49 6.80 -2.99 -12.14
CA ILE A 49 6.10 -1.97 -12.93
C ILE A 49 7.05 -0.83 -13.24
N ILE A 50 7.47 -0.75 -14.50
CA ILE A 50 8.33 0.32 -15.00
C ILE A 50 7.50 1.50 -15.52
N ASN A 51 8.07 2.70 -15.46
CA ASN A 51 7.44 3.92 -15.96
C ASN A 51 6.05 4.20 -15.34
N GLY A 52 5.72 3.61 -14.19
CA GLY A 52 4.49 3.85 -13.44
C GLY A 52 4.57 5.18 -12.72
N ARG A 53 3.51 5.99 -12.76
CA ARG A 53 3.44 7.27 -12.04
C ARG A 53 3.10 7.01 -10.58
N VAL A 54 4.12 7.04 -9.73
CA VAL A 54 3.99 7.05 -8.27
C VAL A 54 3.45 8.39 -7.82
N VAL A 55 2.46 8.37 -6.93
CA VAL A 55 1.77 9.55 -6.38
C VAL A 55 1.72 9.43 -4.86
N ILE A 56 2.11 10.50 -4.17
CA ILE A 56 1.99 10.60 -2.71
C ILE A 56 0.87 11.61 -2.40
N THR A 57 -0.12 11.18 -1.63
CA THR A 57 -1.24 12.02 -1.18
C THR A 57 -1.38 12.03 0.33
N ASN A 58 -1.87 13.14 0.89
CA ASN A 58 -2.29 13.20 2.29
C ASN A 58 -3.74 12.69 2.48
N ALA A 59 -4.21 12.71 3.72
CA ALA A 59 -5.56 12.25 4.08
C ALA A 59 -6.71 13.04 3.42
N SER A 60 -6.48 14.26 2.93
CA SER A 60 -7.50 15.03 2.19
C SER A 60 -7.53 14.70 0.68
N GLY A 61 -6.63 13.83 0.21
CA GLY A 61 -6.45 13.50 -1.19
C GLY A 61 -5.63 14.52 -1.97
N GLN A 62 -5.00 15.48 -1.29
CA GLN A 62 -4.09 16.42 -1.95
C GLN A 62 -2.80 15.69 -2.36
N VAL A 63 -2.44 15.81 -3.63
CA VAL A 63 -1.16 15.33 -4.16
C VAL A 63 -0.03 16.21 -3.64
N LEU A 64 0.92 15.59 -2.96
CA LEU A 64 2.12 16.24 -2.42
C LEU A 64 3.32 16.08 -3.34
N ALA A 65 3.44 14.90 -3.97
CA ALA A 65 4.55 14.59 -4.86
C ALA A 65 4.17 13.53 -5.88
N THR A 66 4.90 13.51 -7.00
CA THR A 66 4.80 12.46 -8.01
C THR A 66 6.15 12.21 -8.67
N GLN A 67 6.39 10.98 -9.07
CA GLN A 67 7.56 10.56 -9.84
C GLN A 67 7.19 9.34 -10.68
N ARG A 68 7.99 9.02 -11.70
CA ARG A 68 7.87 7.75 -12.40
C ARG A 68 8.87 6.72 -11.87
N SER A 69 8.45 5.45 -11.78
CA SER A 69 9.38 4.35 -11.54
C SER A 69 10.37 4.20 -12.70
N ASP A 70 11.60 3.81 -12.38
CA ASP A 70 12.69 3.64 -13.34
C ASP A 70 12.64 2.27 -14.05
N ALA A 71 13.71 1.95 -14.80
CA ALA A 71 13.82 0.70 -15.54
C ALA A 71 13.96 -0.54 -14.64
N GLN A 72 14.33 -0.36 -13.38
CA GLN A 72 14.39 -1.39 -12.35
C GLN A 72 13.14 -1.35 -11.45
N ALA A 73 12.10 -0.61 -11.87
CA ALA A 73 10.86 -0.37 -11.13
C ALA A 73 11.06 0.31 -9.77
N ASN A 74 12.19 1.00 -9.55
CA ASN A 74 12.47 1.76 -8.34
C ASN A 74 12.01 3.21 -8.47
N TYR A 75 11.80 3.85 -7.33
CA TYR A 75 11.54 5.29 -7.25
C TYR A 75 12.23 5.90 -6.01
N ARG A 76 12.48 7.21 -6.07
CA ARG A 76 13.02 8.02 -4.98
C ARG A 76 12.44 9.43 -5.02
N ILE A 77 11.55 9.73 -4.09
CA ILE A 77 10.89 11.03 -3.94
C ILE A 77 11.40 11.72 -2.68
N GLN A 78 11.83 12.97 -2.82
CA GLN A 78 12.03 13.87 -1.69
C GLN A 78 10.79 14.75 -1.55
N LEU A 79 10.22 14.79 -0.35
CA LEU A 79 9.07 15.64 -0.04
C LEU A 79 9.33 16.50 1.19
N ASN A 80 8.74 17.70 1.19
CA ASN A 80 8.63 18.56 2.35
C ASN A 80 7.14 18.72 2.66
N SER A 81 6.69 18.18 3.79
CA SER A 81 5.27 18.22 4.18
C SER A 81 5.13 18.58 5.66
N GLY A 82 3.94 19.02 6.07
CA GLY A 82 3.64 19.21 7.49
C GLY A 82 3.55 17.88 8.24
N ARG A 83 4.01 17.84 9.49
CA ARG A 83 3.88 16.63 10.35
C ARG A 83 2.42 16.15 10.51
N ASN A 84 1.46 17.08 10.44
CA ASN A 84 0.03 16.82 10.55
C ASN A 84 -0.60 16.22 9.28
N GLU A 85 0.15 16.14 8.17
CA GLU A 85 -0.33 15.51 6.94
C GLU A 85 -0.29 13.99 6.98
N PHE A 86 0.49 13.42 7.91
CA PHE A 86 0.66 11.98 8.06
C PHE A 86 -0.55 11.32 8.76
N PRO A 87 -0.87 10.06 8.43
CA PRO A 87 -0.18 9.20 7.47
C PRO A 87 -0.43 9.61 6.02
N LEU A 88 0.57 9.40 5.15
CA LEU A 88 0.47 9.62 3.72
C LEU A 88 0.17 8.32 3.00
N LEU A 89 -0.63 8.39 1.95
CA LEU A 89 -0.89 7.29 1.03
C LEU A 89 0.07 7.40 -0.15
N VAL A 90 0.62 6.26 -0.57
CA VAL A 90 1.40 6.17 -1.81
C VAL A 90 0.66 5.22 -2.73
N SER A 91 0.46 5.63 -3.98
CA SER A 91 -0.14 4.80 -5.02
C SER A 91 0.68 4.88 -6.31
N VAL A 92 0.41 3.97 -7.24
CA VAL A 92 0.90 4.07 -8.63
C VAL A 92 -0.26 4.06 -9.59
N ALA A 93 -0.18 4.93 -10.60
CA ALA A 93 -1.06 4.94 -11.75
C ALA A 93 -0.23 4.74 -13.03
N ASP A 94 -0.85 4.16 -14.05
CA ASP A 94 -0.19 3.85 -15.32
C ASP A 94 1.03 2.90 -15.13
N GLY A 95 1.83 2.73 -16.19
CA GLY A 95 3.03 1.90 -16.17
C GLY A 95 2.86 0.59 -16.92
N THR A 96 3.92 -0.20 -16.96
CA THR A 96 3.95 -1.51 -17.61
C THR A 96 4.51 -2.52 -16.65
N ASP A 97 3.71 -3.51 -16.30
CA ASP A 97 4.18 -4.72 -15.62
C ASP A 97 5.03 -5.53 -16.59
N VAL A 98 6.27 -5.77 -16.22
CA VAL A 98 7.25 -6.51 -17.03
C VAL A 98 6.88 -7.99 -17.18
N VAL A 99 6.14 -8.58 -16.24
CA VAL A 99 5.78 -10.00 -16.28
C VAL A 99 4.73 -10.26 -17.36
N THR A 100 3.72 -9.40 -17.44
CA THR A 100 2.58 -9.53 -18.36
C THR A 100 2.73 -8.70 -19.64
N GLY A 101 3.43 -7.56 -19.55
CA GLY A 101 3.48 -6.55 -20.62
C GLY A 101 2.32 -5.56 -20.61
N ASP A 102 1.38 -5.69 -19.66
CA ASP A 102 0.17 -4.89 -19.55
C ASP A 102 0.28 -3.81 -18.46
N ALA A 103 -0.73 -2.94 -18.37
CA ALA A 103 -0.86 -2.04 -17.23
C ALA A 103 -1.33 -2.83 -15.98
N PRO A 104 -1.05 -2.34 -14.75
CA PRO A 104 -1.53 -2.97 -13.53
C PRO A 104 -3.06 -3.13 -13.55
N SER A 105 -3.54 -4.33 -13.21
CA SER A 105 -4.98 -4.67 -13.25
C SER A 105 -5.80 -4.04 -12.11
N PHE A 106 -5.14 -3.61 -11.04
CA PHE A 106 -5.75 -2.98 -9.88
C PHE A 106 -4.78 -1.98 -9.25
N GLU A 107 -5.28 -1.12 -8.37
CA GLU A 107 -4.46 -0.12 -7.70
C GLU A 107 -3.44 -0.77 -6.75
N LEU A 108 -2.17 -0.38 -6.85
CA LEU A 108 -1.17 -0.74 -5.84
C LEU A 108 -1.00 0.39 -4.83
N LEU A 109 -1.14 0.06 -3.55
CA LEU A 109 -1.05 1.01 -2.45
C LEU A 109 0.06 0.66 -1.45
N SER A 110 0.53 1.72 -0.79
CA SER A 110 1.42 1.66 0.36
C SER A 110 1.19 2.90 1.24
N ALA A 111 1.88 3.01 2.37
CA ALA A 111 1.68 4.11 3.31
C ALA A 111 2.97 4.59 3.97
N ILE A 112 3.12 5.90 4.12
CA ILE A 112 4.16 6.50 4.94
C ILE A 112 3.52 6.90 6.28
N LEU A 113 3.90 6.22 7.35
CA LEU A 113 3.18 6.31 8.63
C LEU A 113 3.69 7.40 9.56
N GLN A 114 4.94 7.81 9.39
CA GLN A 114 5.59 8.78 10.26
C GLN A 114 6.37 9.79 9.43
N PRO A 115 6.45 11.05 9.88
CA PRO A 115 7.26 12.07 9.25
C PRO A 115 8.76 11.79 9.41
N GLU A 116 9.54 12.47 8.57
CA GLU A 116 11.00 12.60 8.63
C GLU A 116 11.81 11.35 8.25
N GLY A 117 13.03 11.62 7.79
CA GLY A 117 14.04 10.60 7.54
C GLY A 117 13.88 9.88 6.20
N GLU A 118 14.64 8.80 6.06
CA GLU A 118 14.56 7.91 4.90
C GLU A 118 13.57 6.78 5.18
N GLN A 119 12.56 6.67 4.33
CA GLN A 119 11.48 5.70 4.40
C GLN A 119 11.57 4.76 3.19
N VAL A 120 11.43 3.46 3.43
CA VAL A 120 11.31 2.45 2.37
C VAL A 120 9.84 2.05 2.28
N VAL A 121 9.24 2.24 1.12
CA VAL A 121 7.80 2.14 0.89
C VAL A 121 7.57 1.47 -0.46
N ASN A 122 7.40 0.16 -0.46
CA ASN A 122 7.15 -0.60 -1.68
C ASN A 122 5.65 -0.64 -1.98
N LEU A 123 5.31 -0.58 -3.26
CA LEU A 123 3.95 -0.67 -3.80
C LEU A 123 3.78 -2.07 -4.38
N ASN A 124 2.95 -2.90 -3.74
CA ASN A 124 2.70 -4.29 -4.16
C ASN A 124 1.32 -4.76 -3.63
N PRO A 125 0.81 -5.92 -4.06
CA PRO A 125 -0.50 -6.41 -3.61
C PRO A 125 -0.59 -6.64 -2.10
N PHE A 126 0.52 -7.01 -1.44
CA PHE A 126 0.55 -7.13 0.02
C PHE A 126 0.32 -5.79 0.71
N GLY A 127 1.01 -4.74 0.25
CA GLY A 127 0.82 -3.38 0.74
C GLY A 127 -0.60 -2.89 0.48
N THR A 128 -1.16 -3.23 -0.67
CA THR A 128 -2.52 -2.86 -1.06
C THR A 128 -3.57 -3.39 -0.11
N LEU A 129 -3.59 -4.71 0.13
CA LEU A 129 -4.48 -5.31 1.11
C LEU A 129 -4.20 -4.78 2.51
N THR A 130 -2.93 -4.63 2.89
CA THR A 130 -2.55 -4.14 4.22
C THR A 130 -3.12 -2.74 4.49
N VAL A 131 -2.97 -1.82 3.54
CA VAL A 131 -3.48 -0.45 3.64
C VAL A 131 -5.00 -0.44 3.67
N LYS A 132 -5.66 -1.15 2.74
CA LYS A 132 -7.12 -1.19 2.65
C LYS A 132 -7.78 -1.84 3.88
N ILE A 133 -7.17 -2.87 4.47
CA ILE A 133 -7.61 -3.45 5.74
C ILE A 133 -7.42 -2.42 6.87
N ALA A 134 -6.22 -1.85 7.00
CA ALA A 134 -5.92 -0.90 8.07
C ALA A 134 -6.84 0.34 8.06
N GLN A 135 -7.22 0.83 6.88
CA GLN A 135 -8.18 1.92 6.71
C GLN A 135 -9.60 1.58 7.22
N ARG A 136 -9.98 0.31 7.20
CA ARG A 136 -11.29 -0.17 7.68
C ARG A 136 -11.33 -0.45 9.18
N MET A 137 -10.17 -0.56 9.81
CA MET A 137 -10.05 -0.76 11.26
C MET A 137 -10.34 0.53 12.03
N GLU A 138 -10.81 0.39 13.28
CA GLU A 138 -10.96 1.53 14.18
C GLU A 138 -9.63 2.27 14.35
N GLY A 139 -9.65 3.60 14.27
CA GLY A 139 -8.45 4.44 14.26
C GLY A 139 -7.77 4.57 12.89
N GLY A 140 -8.24 3.85 11.86
CA GLY A 140 -7.80 3.99 10.48
C GLY A 140 -6.33 3.64 10.26
N LEU A 141 -5.71 4.29 9.27
CA LEU A 141 -4.33 4.02 8.88
C LEU A 141 -3.36 4.42 10.00
N SER A 142 -2.82 3.43 10.73
CA SER A 142 -1.90 3.63 11.85
C SER A 142 -0.86 2.51 11.88
N SER A 143 0.28 2.71 12.57
CA SER A 143 1.31 1.65 12.69
C SER A 143 0.78 0.37 13.33
N ALA A 144 -0.14 0.49 14.30
CA ALA A 144 -0.77 -0.68 14.92
C ALA A 144 -1.65 -1.44 13.93
N ASN A 145 -2.54 -0.74 13.22
CA ASN A 145 -3.47 -1.36 12.27
C ASN A 145 -2.73 -1.93 11.05
N VAL A 146 -1.70 -1.24 10.54
CA VAL A 146 -0.83 -1.77 9.47
C VAL A 146 -0.13 -3.05 9.90
N GLY A 147 0.35 -3.13 11.15
CA GLY A 147 0.97 -4.35 11.67
C GLY A 147 0.01 -5.54 11.78
N LEU A 148 -1.22 -5.29 12.25
CA LEU A 148 -2.28 -6.29 12.33
C LEU A 148 -2.72 -6.76 10.94
N ALA A 149 -3.00 -5.82 10.03
CA ALA A 149 -3.38 -6.08 8.66
C ALA A 149 -2.31 -6.87 7.90
N ALA A 150 -1.04 -6.45 7.95
CA ALA A 150 0.06 -7.17 7.31
C ALA A 150 0.24 -8.60 7.85
N SER A 151 -0.10 -8.82 9.12
CA SER A 151 -0.07 -10.15 9.72
C SER A 151 -1.22 -11.03 9.23
N ALA A 152 -2.42 -10.47 9.05
CA ALA A 152 -3.56 -11.17 8.47
C ALA A 152 -3.30 -11.55 7.01
N VAL A 153 -2.83 -10.59 6.18
CA VAL A 153 -2.51 -10.82 4.76
C VAL A 153 -1.46 -11.91 4.62
N ARG A 154 -0.34 -11.86 5.34
CA ARG A 154 0.70 -12.90 5.24
C ARG A 154 0.22 -14.28 5.68
N ARG A 155 -0.67 -14.35 6.68
CA ARG A 155 -1.19 -15.62 7.20
C ARG A 155 -2.06 -16.33 6.17
N HIS A 156 -2.93 -15.61 5.49
CA HIS A 156 -3.92 -16.20 4.58
C HIS A 156 -3.49 -16.15 3.12
N LEU A 157 -2.76 -15.12 2.73
CA LEU A 157 -2.46 -14.75 1.35
C LEU A 157 -0.96 -14.48 1.14
N GLY A 158 -0.09 -15.23 1.85
CA GLY A 158 1.35 -14.99 1.92
C GLY A 158 2.17 -15.48 0.72
N PHE A 159 1.70 -16.51 0.00
CA PHE A 159 2.35 -17.04 -1.22
C PHE A 159 3.85 -17.35 -1.11
N GLY A 160 4.31 -17.77 0.08
CA GLY A 160 5.72 -18.12 0.32
C GLY A 160 6.56 -17.07 1.04
N ILE A 161 6.01 -15.88 1.35
CA ILE A 161 6.65 -14.94 2.27
C ILE A 161 6.71 -15.57 3.68
N ASP A 162 7.91 -15.86 4.18
CA ASP A 162 8.13 -16.32 5.55
C ASP A 162 8.37 -15.13 6.48
N ALA A 163 7.40 -14.86 7.35
CA ALA A 163 7.42 -13.79 8.34
C ALA A 163 8.58 -13.87 9.35
N ARG A 164 9.23 -15.03 9.48
CA ARG A 164 10.37 -15.23 10.39
C ARG A 164 11.69 -14.77 9.79
N THR A 165 11.80 -14.80 8.47
CA THR A 165 13.04 -14.51 7.75
C THR A 165 12.94 -13.23 6.93
N MET A 166 11.72 -12.77 6.64
CA MET A 166 11.46 -11.55 5.87
C MET A 166 10.54 -10.60 6.64
N GLY A 167 10.89 -9.31 6.64
CA GLY A 167 10.04 -8.24 7.16
C GLY A 167 8.77 -8.05 6.32
N ASN A 168 8.00 -7.00 6.61
CA ASN A 168 6.83 -6.66 5.81
C ASN A 168 7.28 -6.24 4.39
N PRO A 169 6.85 -6.92 3.30
CA PRO A 169 7.21 -6.55 1.92
C PRO A 169 6.92 -5.09 1.57
N MET A 170 6.02 -4.43 2.30
CA MET A 170 5.70 -3.01 2.15
C MET A 170 6.86 -2.08 2.60
N PHE A 171 7.74 -2.52 3.49
CA PHE A 171 8.74 -1.67 4.18
C PHE A 171 10.18 -2.21 4.18
N ILE A 172 10.45 -3.34 3.54
CA ILE A 172 11.81 -3.88 3.44
C ILE A 172 12.57 -3.27 2.26
N VAL A 173 13.88 -3.11 2.42
CA VAL A 173 14.77 -2.86 1.29
C VAL A 173 14.77 -4.09 0.40
N MET A 174 14.51 -3.90 -0.89
CA MET A 174 14.61 -4.95 -1.89
C MET A 174 16.08 -5.24 -2.17
N ASP A 175 16.51 -6.49 -1.94
CA ASP A 175 17.90 -6.92 -2.10
C ASP A 175 17.99 -8.34 -2.68
N GLU A 176 19.22 -8.83 -2.81
CA GLU A 176 19.51 -10.14 -3.39
C GLU A 176 18.97 -11.33 -2.57
N GLN A 177 18.63 -11.14 -1.30
CA GLN A 177 18.11 -12.19 -0.43
C GLN A 177 16.59 -12.31 -0.53
N ASN A 178 15.91 -11.19 -0.81
CA ASN A 178 14.45 -11.13 -0.73
C ASN A 178 13.75 -10.86 -2.06
N ALA A 179 14.41 -10.30 -3.08
CA ALA A 179 13.77 -9.85 -4.32
C ALA A 179 12.98 -10.95 -5.01
N ALA A 180 13.56 -12.14 -5.16
CA ALA A 180 12.92 -13.27 -5.82
C ALA A 180 11.66 -13.75 -5.08
N SER A 181 11.70 -13.78 -3.75
CA SER A 181 10.53 -14.15 -2.96
C SER A 181 9.45 -13.08 -3.04
N VAL A 182 9.79 -11.80 -2.95
CA VAL A 182 8.82 -10.70 -3.02
C VAL A 182 8.16 -10.65 -4.39
N VAL A 183 8.93 -10.73 -5.48
CA VAL A 183 8.39 -10.71 -6.85
C VAL A 183 7.45 -11.90 -7.09
N ARG A 184 7.91 -13.13 -6.81
CA ARG A 184 7.08 -14.32 -7.03
C ARG A 184 5.82 -14.32 -6.18
N SER A 185 5.92 -13.96 -4.91
CA SER A 185 4.77 -13.96 -4.00
C SER A 185 3.79 -12.83 -4.32
N SER A 186 4.28 -11.68 -4.80
CA SER A 186 3.43 -10.56 -5.21
C SER A 186 2.65 -10.90 -6.47
N GLU A 187 3.31 -11.54 -7.45
CA GLU A 187 2.63 -12.00 -8.67
C GLU A 187 1.58 -13.06 -8.36
N ALA A 188 1.91 -14.02 -7.48
CA ALA A 188 0.96 -15.04 -7.06
C ALA A 188 -0.27 -14.44 -6.36
N LEU A 189 -0.07 -13.42 -5.52
CA LEU A 189 -1.19 -12.70 -4.90
C LEU A 189 -2.03 -11.94 -5.94
N GLY A 190 -1.39 -11.22 -6.85
CA GLY A 190 -2.07 -10.53 -7.96
C GLY A 190 -2.88 -11.50 -8.82
N GLU A 191 -2.32 -12.65 -9.17
CA GLU A 191 -3.02 -13.68 -9.93
C GLU A 191 -4.20 -14.29 -9.17
N ALA A 192 -4.07 -14.50 -7.85
CA ALA A 192 -5.19 -14.98 -7.05
C ALA A 192 -6.37 -13.98 -7.04
N VAL A 193 -6.09 -12.67 -7.04
CA VAL A 193 -7.11 -11.63 -7.20
C VAL A 193 -7.74 -11.70 -8.60
N ARG A 194 -6.93 -11.72 -9.67
CA ARG A 194 -7.42 -11.79 -11.06
C ARG A 194 -8.31 -13.00 -11.31
N ARG A 195 -7.92 -14.18 -10.81
CA ARG A 195 -8.72 -15.41 -10.94
C ARG A 195 -9.99 -15.40 -10.11
N SER A 196 -9.94 -14.80 -8.92
CA SER A 196 -11.14 -14.63 -8.09
C SER A 196 -12.14 -13.71 -8.77
N PHE A 197 -11.66 -12.58 -9.31
CA PHE A 197 -12.46 -11.69 -10.14
C PHE A 197 -13.05 -12.41 -11.36
N ALA A 198 -12.22 -13.11 -12.15
CA ALA A 198 -12.68 -13.86 -13.32
C ALA A 198 -13.75 -14.91 -12.98
N THR A 199 -13.65 -15.54 -11.81
CA THR A 199 -14.65 -16.50 -11.33
C THR A 199 -15.97 -15.79 -10.98
N SER A 200 -15.90 -14.62 -10.36
CA SER A 200 -17.06 -13.81 -9.97
C SER A 200 -17.67 -13.01 -11.14
N LEU A 201 -16.97 -12.82 -12.26
CA LEU A 201 -17.56 -12.22 -13.46
C LEU A 201 -18.76 -13.03 -13.97
N SER A 202 -18.70 -14.36 -13.83
CA SER A 202 -19.79 -15.25 -14.25
C SER A 202 -21.10 -15.02 -13.48
N THR A 203 -21.02 -14.43 -12.28
CA THR A 203 -22.18 -14.09 -11.44
C THR A 203 -22.56 -12.61 -11.53
N GLY A 204 -21.77 -11.78 -12.23
CA GLY A 204 -21.99 -10.33 -12.38
C GLY A 204 -21.85 -9.54 -11.08
N GLN A 205 -21.14 -10.10 -10.08
CA GLN A 205 -21.12 -9.58 -8.72
C GLN A 205 -20.12 -8.43 -8.52
N PHE A 206 -18.98 -8.47 -9.21
CA PHE A 206 -17.93 -7.45 -9.14
C PHE A 206 -17.65 -6.90 -10.54
N GLY A 207 -17.44 -5.59 -10.63
CA GLY A 207 -17.12 -4.86 -11.85
C GLY A 207 -15.62 -4.71 -12.13
N SER A 208 -14.77 -4.92 -11.13
CA SER A 208 -13.31 -4.84 -11.25
C SER A 208 -12.56 -5.66 -10.19
N GLU A 209 -11.26 -5.88 -10.41
CA GLU A 209 -10.34 -6.45 -9.43
C GLU A 209 -10.20 -5.58 -8.17
N ASP A 210 -10.33 -4.25 -8.28
CA ASP A 210 -10.31 -3.34 -7.12
C ASP A 210 -11.48 -3.62 -6.16
N GLU A 211 -12.66 -3.93 -6.70
CA GLU A 211 -13.82 -4.32 -5.87
C GLU A 211 -13.61 -5.67 -5.16
N VAL A 212 -12.90 -6.60 -5.80
CA VAL A 212 -12.50 -7.87 -5.17
C VAL A 212 -11.53 -7.62 -4.02
N ILE A 213 -10.52 -6.76 -4.22
CA ILE A 213 -9.58 -6.37 -3.16
C ILE A 213 -10.33 -5.68 -2.02
N ASP A 214 -11.31 -4.82 -2.32
CA ASP A 214 -12.08 -4.13 -1.30
C ASP A 214 -12.94 -5.07 -0.45
N ALA A 215 -13.56 -6.07 -1.07
CA ALA A 215 -14.35 -7.09 -0.36
C ALA A 215 -13.47 -8.04 0.47
N ILE A 216 -12.32 -8.48 -0.07
CA ILE A 216 -11.33 -9.28 0.69
C ILE A 216 -10.74 -8.47 1.85
N SER A 217 -10.51 -7.17 1.66
CA SER A 217 -10.02 -6.29 2.73
C SER A 217 -11.07 -6.11 3.83
N ALA A 218 -12.35 -6.04 3.46
CA ALA A 218 -13.44 -5.97 4.42
C ALA A 218 -13.54 -7.23 5.29
N ASP A 219 -13.41 -8.40 4.65
CA ASP A 219 -13.35 -9.71 5.31
C ASP A 219 -12.17 -9.78 6.31
N LEU A 220 -10.94 -9.56 5.82
CA LEU A 220 -9.72 -9.65 6.62
C LEU A 220 -9.57 -8.61 7.75
N THR A 221 -10.55 -7.73 7.97
CA THR A 221 -10.53 -6.72 9.03
C THR A 221 -10.49 -7.34 10.43
N ASP A 222 -11.08 -8.54 10.61
CA ASP A 222 -11.00 -9.29 11.88
C ASP A 222 -9.83 -10.29 11.92
N GLY A 223 -9.06 -10.38 10.83
CA GLY A 223 -7.90 -11.24 10.68
C GLY A 223 -8.20 -12.66 10.21
N VAL A 224 -9.42 -12.96 9.78
CA VAL A 224 -9.87 -14.24 9.21
C VAL A 224 -10.37 -14.02 7.77
N LEU A 225 -10.24 -15.04 6.92
CA LEU A 225 -10.77 -15.03 5.55
C LEU A 225 -11.98 -15.98 5.50
N ASP A 226 -13.13 -15.55 6.00
CA ASP A 226 -14.33 -16.40 6.14
C ASP A 226 -15.64 -15.75 5.65
N GLY A 227 -15.55 -14.52 5.14
CA GLY A 227 -16.69 -13.73 4.69
C GLY A 227 -17.32 -12.87 5.78
N LEU A 228 -16.72 -12.82 6.96
CA LEU A 228 -17.13 -11.99 8.08
C LEU A 228 -16.09 -10.90 8.30
N GLY A 229 -16.48 -9.80 8.93
CA GLY A 229 -15.58 -8.68 9.16
C GLY A 229 -16.34 -7.37 9.10
N SER A 230 -15.81 -6.41 8.34
CA SER A 230 -16.46 -5.11 8.15
C SER A 230 -17.47 -5.11 7.00
N GLU A 231 -18.19 -4.01 6.84
CA GLU A 231 -19.15 -3.82 5.74
C GLU A 231 -18.45 -4.01 4.38
N GLY A 232 -19.09 -4.78 3.49
CA GLY A 232 -18.54 -5.13 2.18
C GLY A 232 -17.87 -6.51 2.11
N ALA A 233 -17.69 -7.21 3.23
CA ALA A 233 -17.27 -8.61 3.24
C ALA A 233 -18.31 -9.49 2.52
N ASP A 234 -17.85 -10.46 1.73
CA ASP A 234 -18.72 -11.36 0.97
C ASP A 234 -18.30 -12.83 1.14
N PRO A 235 -19.13 -13.68 1.78
CA PRO A 235 -18.80 -15.08 2.02
C PRO A 235 -18.54 -15.94 0.78
N ARG A 236 -19.15 -15.60 -0.36
CA ARG A 236 -18.91 -16.35 -1.61
C ARG A 236 -17.56 -15.97 -2.20
N LEU A 237 -17.21 -14.69 -2.15
CA LEU A 237 -15.90 -14.24 -2.57
C LEU A 237 -14.81 -14.84 -1.67
N SER A 238 -14.98 -14.84 -0.35
CA SER A 238 -14.00 -15.41 0.59
C SER A 238 -13.77 -16.90 0.36
N ALA A 239 -14.85 -17.66 0.11
CA ALA A 239 -14.74 -19.07 -0.27
C ALA A 239 -14.04 -19.24 -1.63
N THR A 240 -14.34 -18.37 -2.61
CA THR A 240 -13.68 -18.38 -3.92
C THR A 240 -12.20 -18.08 -3.79
N MET A 241 -11.84 -17.04 -3.05
CA MET A 241 -10.46 -16.62 -2.80
C MET A 241 -9.68 -17.72 -2.09
N SER A 242 -10.27 -18.43 -1.11
CA SER A 242 -9.64 -19.58 -0.45
C SER A 242 -9.31 -20.72 -1.43
N ILE A 243 -10.24 -21.05 -2.34
CA ILE A 243 -10.01 -22.10 -3.34
C ILE A 243 -8.96 -21.67 -4.38
N VAL A 244 -9.10 -20.44 -4.90
CA VAL A 244 -8.20 -19.88 -5.91
C VAL A 244 -6.78 -19.71 -5.35
N SER A 245 -6.64 -19.18 -4.14
CA SER A 245 -5.33 -19.04 -3.50
C SER A 245 -4.65 -20.39 -3.25
N ALA A 246 -5.41 -21.43 -2.88
CA ALA A 246 -4.86 -22.78 -2.76
C ALA A 246 -4.38 -23.33 -4.12
N GLN A 247 -5.15 -23.10 -5.20
CA GLN A 247 -4.72 -23.48 -6.55
C GLN A 247 -3.43 -22.75 -6.96
N VAL A 248 -3.39 -21.43 -6.82
CA VAL A 248 -2.21 -20.62 -7.14
C VAL A 248 -1.01 -21.05 -6.29
N MET A 249 -1.22 -21.35 -5.00
CA MET A 249 -0.16 -21.88 -4.13
C MET A 249 0.42 -23.19 -4.63
N LEU A 250 -0.42 -24.12 -5.12
CA LEU A 250 0.06 -25.38 -5.71
C LEU A 250 0.94 -25.12 -6.94
N GLU A 251 0.59 -24.14 -7.77
CA GLU A 251 1.40 -23.74 -8.92
C GLU A 251 2.74 -23.14 -8.50
N VAL A 252 2.76 -22.30 -7.46
CA VAL A 252 4.00 -21.76 -6.86
C VAL A 252 4.87 -22.89 -6.30
N LEU A 253 4.28 -23.87 -5.61
CA LEU A 253 4.98 -25.03 -5.04
C LEU A 253 5.70 -25.88 -6.09
N VAL A 254 5.11 -26.02 -7.29
CA VAL A 254 5.71 -26.77 -8.40
C VAL A 254 6.49 -25.87 -9.38
N ASN A 255 6.69 -24.60 -9.03
CA ASN A 255 7.38 -23.59 -9.84
C ASN A 255 6.79 -23.42 -11.26
N ARG A 256 5.46 -23.40 -11.36
CA ARG A 256 4.71 -23.23 -12.60
C ARG A 256 3.53 -22.28 -12.45
N LEU A 257 3.72 -21.17 -11.74
CA LEU A 257 2.70 -20.12 -11.63
C LEU A 257 2.23 -19.73 -13.04
N GLU A 258 0.93 -19.86 -13.29
CA GLU A 258 0.30 -19.35 -14.50
C GLU A 258 -0.23 -17.95 -14.26
N VAL A 259 0.15 -16.98 -15.10
CA VAL A 259 -0.32 -15.59 -15.04
C VAL A 259 -1.03 -15.30 -16.34
N GLY A 260 -2.27 -14.81 -16.27
CA GLY A 260 -3.06 -14.53 -17.48
C GLY A 260 -3.27 -15.76 -18.40
N GLY A 261 -3.20 -16.98 -17.82
CA GLY A 261 -3.34 -18.24 -18.56
C GLY A 261 -2.06 -18.77 -19.23
N ALA A 262 -0.89 -18.21 -18.93
CA ALA A 262 0.40 -18.71 -19.42
C ALA A 262 1.39 -18.95 -18.27
N VAL A 263 2.21 -19.99 -18.36
CA VAL A 263 3.26 -20.27 -17.36
C VAL A 263 4.29 -19.12 -17.34
N ALA A 264 4.40 -18.44 -16.21
CA ALA A 264 5.14 -17.19 -16.08
C ALA A 264 6.59 -17.36 -15.57
N THR A 265 7.07 -18.59 -15.36
CA THR A 265 8.39 -18.84 -14.74
C THR A 265 9.53 -18.06 -15.39
N GLN A 266 9.63 -18.06 -16.72
CA GLN A 266 10.70 -17.34 -17.43
C GLN A 266 10.54 -15.82 -17.34
N SER A 267 9.31 -15.32 -17.43
CA SER A 267 9.01 -13.89 -17.29
C SER A 267 9.35 -13.40 -15.89
N LEU A 268 9.02 -14.19 -14.86
CA LEU A 268 9.36 -13.91 -13.46
C LEU A 268 10.87 -13.91 -13.24
N ASP A 269 11.60 -14.91 -13.75
CA ASP A 269 13.06 -14.94 -13.63
C ASP A 269 13.71 -13.73 -14.32
N SER A 270 13.19 -13.32 -15.47
CA SER A 270 13.65 -12.14 -16.20
C SER A 270 13.34 -10.85 -15.42
N ALA A 271 12.15 -10.76 -14.83
CA ALA A 271 11.73 -9.65 -13.98
C ALA A 271 12.60 -9.53 -12.71
N ILE A 272 12.93 -10.66 -12.07
CA ILE A 272 13.85 -10.72 -10.92
C ILE A 272 15.23 -10.19 -11.32
N GLN A 273 15.75 -10.63 -12.46
CA GLN A 273 17.01 -10.12 -12.98
C GLN A 273 16.94 -8.63 -13.27
N GLN A 274 15.84 -8.12 -13.81
CA GLN A 274 15.68 -6.70 -14.10
C GLN A 274 15.71 -5.84 -12.82
N VAL A 275 14.94 -6.18 -11.79
CA VAL A 275 14.90 -5.39 -10.54
C VAL A 275 16.19 -5.46 -9.73
N THR A 276 17.02 -6.47 -10.00
CA THR A 276 18.32 -6.65 -9.34
C THR A 276 19.50 -6.25 -10.22
N ASP A 277 19.24 -5.48 -11.28
CA ASP A 277 20.26 -4.97 -12.21
C ASP A 277 21.15 -6.08 -12.82
N GLY A 278 20.54 -7.25 -13.06
CA GLY A 278 21.21 -8.42 -13.61
C GLY A 278 22.14 -9.15 -12.65
N ASN A 279 22.05 -8.91 -11.32
CA ASN A 279 22.87 -9.61 -10.34
C ASN A 279 22.59 -11.13 -10.36
N LEU A 280 23.55 -11.90 -10.90
CA LEU A 280 23.43 -13.35 -11.05
C LEU A 280 23.51 -14.13 -9.73
N SER A 281 23.84 -13.45 -8.61
CA SER A 281 23.84 -14.07 -7.28
C SER A 281 22.44 -14.20 -6.69
N VAL A 282 21.46 -13.50 -7.28
CA VAL A 282 20.07 -13.49 -6.84
C VAL A 282 19.42 -14.83 -7.19
N PRO A 283 18.78 -15.52 -6.23
CA PRO A 283 18.03 -16.73 -6.49
C PRO A 283 16.95 -16.53 -7.56
N LEU A 284 16.73 -17.51 -8.43
CA LEU A 284 15.60 -17.55 -9.36
C LEU A 284 14.43 -18.33 -8.77
N THR A 285 13.25 -18.27 -9.39
CA THR A 285 12.02 -18.82 -8.77
C THR A 285 12.11 -20.32 -8.48
N ASN A 286 12.89 -21.07 -9.28
CA ASN A 286 13.12 -22.51 -9.12
C ASN A 286 14.01 -22.89 -7.92
N THR A 287 14.72 -21.94 -7.35
CA THR A 287 15.64 -22.16 -6.21
C THR A 287 15.05 -21.78 -4.87
N LEU A 288 13.88 -21.13 -4.87
CA LEU A 288 13.20 -20.71 -3.65
C LEU A 288 12.64 -21.92 -2.89
N ALA A 289 12.90 -21.96 -1.59
CA ALA A 289 12.46 -23.04 -0.73
C ALA A 289 10.92 -23.08 -0.59
N VAL A 290 10.41 -24.29 -0.37
CA VAL A 290 9.03 -24.52 0.08
C VAL A 290 9.00 -24.33 1.59
N THR A 291 8.12 -23.47 2.09
CA THR A 291 7.96 -23.21 3.52
C THR A 291 6.76 -23.98 4.09
N ASP A 292 6.75 -24.16 5.42
CA ASP A 292 5.59 -24.76 6.11
C ASP A 292 4.30 -23.95 5.90
N SER A 293 4.42 -22.62 5.79
CA SER A 293 3.27 -21.74 5.53
C SER A 293 2.66 -22.00 4.16
N MET A 294 3.48 -22.25 3.13
CA MET A 294 2.98 -22.62 1.80
C MET A 294 2.20 -23.94 1.84
N LEU A 295 2.71 -24.95 2.56
CA LEU A 295 2.02 -26.23 2.71
C LEU A 295 0.70 -26.10 3.48
N SER A 296 0.62 -25.16 4.43
CA SER A 296 -0.61 -24.84 5.14
C SER A 296 -1.62 -24.13 4.22
N GLN A 297 -1.17 -23.14 3.46
CA GLN A 297 -2.00 -22.34 2.56
C GLN A 297 -2.48 -23.11 1.33
N ALA A 298 -1.76 -24.16 0.91
CA ALA A 298 -2.20 -25.06 -0.16
C ALA A 298 -3.37 -25.97 0.25
N ARG A 299 -3.72 -26.04 1.55
CA ARG A 299 -4.86 -26.82 2.03
C ARG A 299 -6.11 -25.93 2.02
N VAL A 300 -7.14 -26.38 1.31
CA VAL A 300 -8.49 -25.85 1.50
C VAL A 300 -9.02 -26.46 2.81
N VAL A 301 -9.30 -25.62 3.81
CA VAL A 301 -9.85 -26.03 5.11
C VAL A 301 -11.26 -25.47 5.25
#